data_AF-A0A4S4M7L0-F1
#
_entry.id   AF-A0A4S4M7L0-F1
#
_cell.length_a   1.000
_cell.length_b   1.000
_cell.length_c   1.000
_cell.angle_alpha   90.00
_cell.angle_beta   90.00
_cell.angle_gamma   90.00
#
_symmetry.space_group_name_H-M   'P 1'
#
loop_
_entity.id
_entity.type
_entity.pdbx_description
1 polymer ?
#
loop_
_entity_poly.entity_id
_entity_poly.type
_entity_poly.pdbx_seq_one_letter_code
_entity_poly.pdbx_strand_id
1 'polypeptide(L)'
;MSDPSIFTFSLQPDNPCNTTLVDEDGAQVYAVQTDFSDEKKPKTRVCDALGYCIAEWIWRDTRSDLLTLRDRPQIPASAWLHKSLVPIKDVYFAALSLSKTTSGGKYKWKNNSPGVYPQLFSAESKERPIARFRPALKNPEGRKFPPLQPAQLLLDARADEIRDMVIVSFLLLERRRREASTESENRASAIAVPLVTTIVRFAASDGLQLSADTEQKKCSDFSSQLYDDTTGADIASIVSRHISTPHTIQMSSTKSKLFQPVTVGNLTLQHRVVMAPLTRLRASPEHVHLDMATEYYAQRACMPGTLLITEATFIAAKAGGFAQAPGIWSDAQIAAWRKVTDAVHAKDSFIFLQLWAIGRCAEPAQLASEDPSFPYVSAGDIQLTGKDRPPRPMTVEEIKEYVQLYATAASNAVHRAGFDGVEVHAANGYLPDQFLQDVSNNRTDQYGGSVENRARFVLEVLDAVVKAVGEKAVGIRFSPWAKFLDMRMRDPIPTFSHVITRIRDEYPDIAYLHLVEPGISGFMTSEREEGESNDVFRAIWSPKPLLSAGGYTREDAIRAADEKGVLVVFGHYFISNPDLVLRLKKDIPLTPFGKGPFYIPKSHVGYTDWPFATDSRI
;
A
#
# COMPACT_ATOMS: atom_id res chain seq x y z
N MET A 1 -26.69 11.96 -16.05
CA MET A 1 -25.25 12.21 -15.89
C MET A 1 -25.12 13.24 -14.80
N SER A 2 -24.74 12.82 -13.59
CA SER A 2 -24.36 13.74 -12.52
C SER A 2 -23.13 14.53 -12.98
N ASP A 3 -23.11 15.83 -12.71
CA ASP A 3 -21.89 16.64 -12.87
C ASP A 3 -20.77 15.97 -12.04
N PRO A 4 -19.51 15.92 -12.52
CA PRO A 4 -18.43 15.32 -11.76
C PRO A 4 -18.20 16.13 -10.48
N SER A 5 -18.02 15.45 -9.34
CA SER A 5 -17.84 16.09 -8.04
C SER A 5 -16.79 17.20 -8.07
N ILE A 6 -17.24 18.46 -7.95
CA ILE A 6 -16.44 19.67 -7.95
C ILE A 6 -16.08 20.06 -6.51
N PHE A 7 -14.82 19.91 -6.14
CA PHE A 7 -14.35 20.38 -4.83
C PHE A 7 -14.09 21.87 -4.90
N THR A 8 -14.53 22.62 -3.88
CA THR A 8 -14.33 24.08 -3.83
C THR A 8 -13.40 24.44 -2.67
N PHE A 9 -12.22 24.93 -3.02
CA PHE A 9 -11.31 25.53 -2.04
C PHE A 9 -11.69 26.98 -1.79
N SER A 10 -11.95 27.39 -0.56
CA SER A 10 -12.40 28.76 -0.24
C SER A 10 -11.49 29.39 0.80
N LEU A 11 -10.57 30.24 0.34
CA LEU A 11 -9.56 30.87 1.20
C LEU A 11 -10.14 31.97 2.08
N GLN A 12 -9.85 31.92 3.37
CA GLN A 12 -10.25 33.01 4.28
C GLN A 12 -9.53 34.32 3.91
N PRO A 13 -10.22 35.48 3.93
CA PRO A 13 -9.65 36.77 3.55
C PRO A 13 -8.44 37.21 4.39
N ASP A 14 -8.24 36.68 5.60
CA ASP A 14 -7.20 37.17 6.50
C ASP A 14 -6.09 36.14 6.78
N ASN A 15 -6.33 34.86 6.48
CA ASN A 15 -5.33 33.81 6.67
C ASN A 15 -5.52 32.63 5.69
N PRO A 16 -4.80 32.60 4.56
CA PRO A 16 -4.99 31.55 3.56
C PRO A 16 -4.45 30.19 4.00
N CYS A 17 -3.69 30.14 5.10
CA CYS A 17 -3.15 28.92 5.63
C CYS A 17 -3.98 28.35 6.79
N ASN A 18 -5.08 29.04 7.14
CA ASN A 18 -6.14 28.55 8.02
C ASN A 18 -7.44 28.48 7.20
N THR A 19 -7.62 27.41 6.44
CA THR A 19 -8.73 27.29 5.48
C THR A 19 -9.25 25.87 5.41
N THR A 20 -10.55 25.73 5.17
CA THR A 20 -11.21 24.43 5.03
C THR A 20 -11.54 24.18 3.56
N LEU A 21 -11.13 23.03 2.99
CA LEU A 21 -11.65 22.52 1.73
C LEU A 21 -12.99 21.85 2.01
N VAL A 22 -14.00 22.14 1.19
CA VAL A 22 -15.28 21.46 1.23
C VAL A 22 -15.61 20.83 -0.13
N ASP A 23 -16.40 19.77 -0.11
CA ASP A 23 -17.00 19.20 -1.31
C ASP A 23 -18.26 19.98 -1.74
N GLU A 24 -18.95 19.49 -2.77
CA GLU A 24 -20.18 20.11 -3.30
C GLU A 24 -21.32 20.17 -2.29
N ASP A 25 -21.35 19.25 -1.33
CA ASP A 25 -22.35 19.15 -0.27
C ASP A 25 -21.98 20.01 0.95
N GLY A 26 -20.84 20.70 0.90
CA GLY A 26 -20.34 21.56 1.97
C GLY A 26 -19.65 20.78 3.09
N ALA A 27 -19.41 19.48 2.94
CA ALA A 27 -18.69 18.68 3.92
C ALA A 27 -17.19 18.96 3.83
N GLN A 28 -16.54 19.13 4.99
CA GLN A 28 -15.11 19.38 5.07
C GLN A 28 -14.33 18.17 4.57
N VAL A 29 -13.44 18.39 3.61
CA VAL A 29 -12.53 17.40 3.01
C VAL A 29 -11.10 17.56 3.51
N TYR A 30 -10.64 18.80 3.70
CA TYR A 30 -9.37 19.10 4.37
C TYR A 30 -9.49 20.34 5.26
N ALA A 31 -8.76 20.36 6.36
CA ALA A 31 -8.44 21.57 7.10
C ALA A 31 -6.96 21.90 6.92
N VAL A 32 -6.67 23.10 6.47
CA VAL A 32 -5.34 23.68 6.46
C VAL A 32 -5.21 24.55 7.70
N GLN A 33 -4.14 24.37 8.46
CA GLN A 33 -3.83 25.19 9.64
C GLN A 33 -2.35 25.51 9.70
N THR A 34 -2.00 26.78 9.95
CA THR A 34 -0.64 27.18 10.30
C THR A 34 -0.52 27.43 11.79
N ASP A 35 0.42 26.72 12.39
CA ASP A 35 0.92 26.95 13.74
C ASP A 35 2.04 27.99 13.70
N PHE A 36 1.83 29.12 14.37
CA PHE A 36 2.80 30.22 14.49
C PHE A 36 3.51 30.25 15.85
N SER A 37 3.39 29.21 16.68
CA SER A 37 3.98 29.16 18.02
C SER A 37 5.52 29.25 18.02
N ASP A 38 6.18 28.81 16.94
CA ASP A 38 7.59 29.08 16.66
C ASP A 38 7.69 30.16 15.58
N GLU A 39 7.89 31.43 15.99
CA GLU A 39 7.97 32.58 15.08
C GLU A 39 9.08 32.45 14.03
N LYS A 40 10.12 31.66 14.30
CA LYS A 40 11.23 31.42 13.35
C LYS A 40 10.95 30.25 12.41
N LYS A 41 10.02 29.36 12.77
CA LYS A 41 9.65 28.19 11.97
C LYS A 41 8.15 27.86 12.03
N PRO A 42 7.27 28.75 11.54
CA PRO A 42 5.85 28.43 11.44
C PRO A 42 5.60 27.12 10.68
N LYS A 43 4.54 26.39 11.02
CA LYS A 43 4.24 25.10 10.38
C LYS A 43 2.84 25.10 9.81
N THR A 44 2.71 25.01 8.48
CA THR A 44 1.42 24.76 7.83
C THR A 44 1.19 23.27 7.70
N ARG A 45 0.05 22.81 8.19
CA ARG A 45 -0.43 21.45 8.03
C ARG A 45 -1.67 21.45 7.18
N VAL A 46 -1.71 20.58 6.18
CA VAL A 46 -2.95 20.19 5.51
C VAL A 46 -3.37 18.89 6.17
N CYS A 47 -4.51 18.92 6.83
CA CYS A 47 -5.14 17.77 7.45
C CYS A 47 -6.37 17.37 6.66
N ASP A 48 -6.68 16.07 6.55
CA ASP A 48 -7.95 15.63 5.97
C ASP A 48 -9.14 15.87 6.92
N ALA A 49 -10.34 15.50 6.46
CA ALA A 49 -11.59 15.59 7.22
C ALA A 49 -11.55 14.86 8.58
N LEU A 50 -10.65 13.88 8.73
CA LEU A 50 -10.45 13.09 9.95
C LEU A 50 -9.34 13.67 10.85
N GLY A 51 -8.71 14.77 10.44
CA GLY A 51 -7.65 15.45 11.18
C GLY A 51 -6.25 14.91 10.94
N TYR A 52 -6.05 13.98 10.00
CA TYR A 52 -4.71 13.46 9.70
C TYR A 52 -3.92 14.45 8.87
N CYS A 53 -2.72 14.82 9.35
CA CYS A 53 -1.79 15.65 8.60
C CYS A 53 -1.28 14.90 7.35
N ILE A 54 -1.79 15.27 6.18
CA ILE A 54 -1.39 14.72 4.88
C ILE A 54 -0.25 15.52 4.23
N ALA A 55 -0.01 16.75 4.69
CA ALA A 55 1.15 17.53 4.30
C ALA A 55 1.57 18.44 5.45
N GLU A 56 2.86 18.46 5.77
CA GLU A 56 3.42 19.42 6.71
C GLU A 56 4.50 20.25 6.00
N TRP A 57 4.42 21.55 6.19
CA TRP A 57 5.36 22.50 5.65
C TRP A 57 5.95 23.32 6.78
N ILE A 58 7.27 23.24 6.97
CA ILE A 58 8.01 24.06 7.93
C ILE A 58 8.56 25.29 7.22
N TRP A 59 8.06 26.45 7.60
CA TRP A 59 8.45 27.75 7.05
C TRP A 59 9.83 28.11 7.57
N ARG A 60 10.71 28.53 6.67
CA ARG A 60 12.05 29.03 6.92
C ARG A 60 12.26 30.20 5.97
N ASP A 61 13.18 30.10 5.00
CA ASP A 61 13.22 30.96 3.82
C ASP A 61 12.69 30.20 2.59
N THR A 62 12.16 30.89 1.58
CA THR A 62 11.54 30.25 0.41
C THR A 62 12.43 29.24 -0.35
N ARG A 63 13.75 29.23 -0.10
CA ARG A 63 14.70 28.27 -0.68
C ARG A 63 15.03 27.11 0.26
N SER A 64 14.87 27.27 1.57
CA SER A 64 15.17 26.30 2.63
C SER A 64 13.94 25.74 3.36
N ASP A 65 12.75 26.20 3.01
CA ASP A 65 11.46 25.62 3.41
C ASP A 65 11.49 24.10 3.21
N LEU A 66 10.92 23.38 4.17
CA LEU A 66 10.89 21.93 4.15
C LEU A 66 9.46 21.41 4.05
N LEU A 67 9.23 20.51 3.10
CA LEU A 67 7.94 19.92 2.81
C LEU A 67 7.97 18.41 3.11
N THR A 68 6.92 17.95 3.78
CA THR A 68 6.61 16.54 4.01
C THR A 68 5.24 16.28 3.41
N LEU A 69 5.11 15.23 2.59
CA LEU A 69 3.83 14.80 2.01
C LEU A 69 3.53 13.38 2.47
N ARG A 70 2.47 13.20 3.24
CA ARG A 70 2.06 11.93 3.86
C ARG A 70 3.27 11.31 4.59
N ASP A 71 3.59 10.05 4.29
CA ASP A 71 4.69 9.30 4.91
C ASP A 71 6.04 9.47 4.17
N ARG A 72 6.16 10.43 3.24
CA ARG A 72 7.41 10.63 2.48
C ARG A 72 8.47 11.35 3.31
N PRO A 73 9.76 11.10 3.05
CA PRO A 73 10.84 11.85 3.67
C PRO A 73 10.69 13.36 3.41
N GLN A 74 11.09 14.16 4.40
CA GLN A 74 11.11 15.60 4.30
C GLN A 74 12.09 16.04 3.20
N ILE A 75 11.64 16.93 2.31
CA ILE A 75 12.45 17.45 1.20
C ILE A 75 12.44 18.98 1.19
N PRO A 76 13.49 19.63 0.66
CA PRO A 76 13.42 21.06 0.40
C PRO A 76 12.24 21.37 -0.53
N ALA A 77 11.37 22.30 -0.13
CA ALA A 77 10.22 22.73 -0.92
C ALA A 77 10.70 23.25 -2.29
N SER A 78 11.85 23.92 -2.34
CA SER A 78 12.51 24.35 -3.58
C SER A 78 12.87 23.19 -4.51
N ALA A 79 13.38 22.07 -3.97
CA ALA A 79 13.69 20.87 -4.75
C ALA A 79 12.42 20.14 -5.23
N TRP A 80 11.35 20.16 -4.44
CA TRP A 80 10.05 19.62 -4.82
C TRP A 80 9.38 20.44 -5.92
N LEU A 81 9.38 21.76 -5.76
CA LEU A 81 8.89 22.71 -6.74
C LEU A 81 9.69 22.53 -8.02
N HIS A 82 11.01 22.61 -7.99
CA HIS A 82 11.85 22.44 -9.19
C HIS A 82 11.65 21.10 -9.94
N LYS A 83 11.28 20.02 -9.24
CA LYS A 83 10.97 18.71 -9.86
C LYS A 83 9.53 18.60 -10.38
N SER A 84 8.58 19.38 -9.86
CA SER A 84 7.14 19.29 -10.18
C SER A 84 6.63 20.49 -11.00
N LEU A 85 7.34 21.62 -10.94
CA LEU A 85 7.11 22.94 -11.53
C LEU A 85 8.47 23.68 -11.71
N VAL A 86 8.93 23.84 -12.95
CA VAL A 86 10.20 24.52 -13.35
C VAL A 86 10.35 25.94 -12.74
N PRO A 87 11.57 26.49 -12.49
CA PRO A 87 11.94 27.24 -11.28
C PRO A 87 11.43 28.68 -11.21
N ILE A 88 11.23 29.15 -9.97
CA ILE A 88 11.00 30.56 -9.67
C ILE A 88 12.34 31.30 -9.61
N LYS A 89 12.90 31.60 -10.78
CA LYS A 89 13.75 32.77 -11.00
C LYS A 89 13.30 33.39 -12.32
N ASP A 90 12.73 34.58 -12.20
CA ASP A 90 12.31 35.50 -13.25
C ASP A 90 11.26 34.96 -14.25
N VAL A 91 10.03 35.42 -14.02
CA VAL A 91 8.83 35.03 -14.76
C VAL A 91 8.89 35.53 -16.22
N TYR A 92 9.05 34.59 -17.16
CA TYR A 92 8.50 34.71 -18.52
C TYR A 92 7.67 33.46 -18.84
N PHE A 93 6.34 33.63 -18.91
CA PHE A 93 5.35 32.60 -19.27
C PHE A 93 5.30 32.33 -20.78
N ALA A 94 6.44 31.95 -21.38
CA ALA A 94 6.48 31.41 -22.73
C ALA A 94 7.32 30.14 -22.74
N ALA A 95 6.67 29.03 -23.11
CA ALA A 95 7.21 27.67 -23.18
C ALA A 95 7.61 27.02 -21.83
N LEU A 96 6.61 26.52 -21.07
CA LEU A 96 6.87 25.50 -20.05
C LEU A 96 6.12 24.21 -20.37
N SER A 97 6.92 23.29 -20.88
CA SER A 97 6.66 21.90 -21.17
C SER A 97 6.75 21.04 -19.90
N LEU A 98 5.82 20.10 -19.77
CA LEU A 98 5.94 18.79 -19.13
C LEU A 98 6.42 18.74 -17.67
N SER A 99 5.48 18.73 -16.72
CA SER A 99 5.71 18.16 -15.38
C SER A 99 5.53 16.64 -15.42
N LYS A 100 6.43 15.87 -14.79
CA LYS A 100 6.37 14.40 -14.69
C LYS A 100 6.00 14.05 -13.25
N THR A 101 4.89 13.34 -13.06
CA THR A 101 4.49 12.82 -11.74
C THR A 101 5.20 11.50 -11.41
N THR A 102 5.14 11.07 -10.14
CA THR A 102 5.72 9.80 -9.68
C THR A 102 5.09 8.55 -10.33
N SER A 103 3.92 8.68 -10.94
CA SER A 103 3.26 7.64 -11.77
C SER A 103 3.58 7.75 -13.27
N GLY A 104 4.44 8.70 -13.67
CA GLY A 104 4.80 8.92 -15.08
C GLY A 104 3.86 9.84 -15.86
N GLY A 105 2.70 10.19 -15.30
CA GLY A 105 1.71 11.08 -15.92
C GLY A 105 2.22 12.51 -16.11
N LYS A 106 1.86 13.12 -17.24
CA LYS A 106 2.31 14.45 -17.67
C LYS A 106 1.16 15.45 -17.62
N TYR A 107 1.38 16.66 -17.10
CA TYR A 107 0.31 17.67 -16.92
C TYR A 107 0.71 19.07 -17.42
N LYS A 108 -0.29 19.89 -17.79
CA LYS A 108 -0.07 21.23 -18.34
C LYS A 108 -1.18 22.22 -17.99
N TRP A 109 -0.83 23.36 -17.40
CA TRP A 109 -1.72 24.51 -17.27
C TRP A 109 -1.88 25.21 -18.63
N LYS A 110 -3.13 25.50 -19.01
CA LYS A 110 -3.48 26.37 -20.13
C LYS A 110 -4.14 27.62 -19.58
N ASN A 111 -3.69 28.77 -20.06
CA ASN A 111 -4.41 30.02 -19.89
C ASN A 111 -5.18 30.23 -21.19
N ASN A 112 -6.50 30.08 -21.14
CA ASN A 112 -7.32 30.50 -22.27
C ASN A 112 -7.57 32.00 -22.08
N SER A 113 -7.81 32.74 -23.16
CA SER A 113 -8.11 34.17 -23.34
C SER A 113 -8.41 35.09 -22.12
N PRO A 114 -8.28 36.43 -22.26
CA PRO A 114 -8.62 37.38 -21.20
C PRO A 114 -10.03 37.14 -20.66
N GLY A 115 -10.18 37.01 -19.34
CA GLY A 115 -11.46 36.66 -18.71
C GLY A 115 -11.72 35.15 -18.58
N VAL A 116 -10.83 34.29 -19.10
CA VAL A 116 -10.88 32.85 -18.89
C VAL A 116 -9.84 32.43 -17.85
N TYR A 117 -10.31 31.67 -16.88
CA TYR A 117 -9.58 31.20 -15.72
C TYR A 117 -8.51 30.15 -16.10
N PRO A 118 -7.34 30.12 -15.41
CA PRO A 118 -6.33 29.09 -15.64
C PRO A 118 -6.90 27.69 -15.42
N GLN A 119 -6.56 26.76 -16.32
CA GLN A 119 -7.07 25.40 -16.32
C GLN A 119 -5.93 24.37 -16.45
N LEU A 120 -5.91 23.34 -15.62
CA LEU A 120 -4.94 22.25 -15.68
C LEU A 120 -5.46 21.12 -16.55
N PHE A 121 -4.63 20.57 -17.43
CA PHE A 121 -4.98 19.42 -18.29
C PHE A 121 -3.96 18.29 -18.10
N SER A 122 -4.43 17.04 -18.27
CA SER A 122 -3.53 15.92 -18.53
C SER A 122 -2.93 16.04 -19.95
N ALA A 123 -1.71 15.58 -20.14
CA ALA A 123 -1.05 15.53 -21.45
C ALA A 123 -1.71 14.49 -22.38
N GLU A 124 -2.35 13.47 -21.82
CA GLU A 124 -3.01 12.37 -22.53
C GLU A 124 -4.46 12.71 -22.93
N SER A 125 -5.11 13.62 -22.20
CA SER A 125 -6.48 14.08 -22.49
C SER A 125 -6.56 15.60 -22.43
N LYS A 126 -6.56 16.25 -23.60
CA LYS A 126 -6.57 17.71 -23.75
C LYS A 126 -7.96 18.35 -23.84
N GLU A 127 -9.01 17.54 -23.84
CA GLU A 127 -10.40 17.97 -24.11
C GLU A 127 -11.10 18.58 -22.89
N ARG A 128 -10.81 18.10 -21.68
CA ARG A 128 -11.40 18.60 -20.43
C ARG A 128 -10.34 18.89 -19.36
N PRO A 129 -10.41 20.03 -18.65
CA PRO A 129 -9.45 20.34 -17.60
C PRO A 129 -9.75 19.56 -16.32
N ILE A 130 -8.70 19.15 -15.62
CA ILE A 130 -8.75 18.44 -14.33
C ILE A 130 -8.74 19.39 -13.13
N ALA A 131 -8.36 20.65 -13.33
CA ALA A 131 -8.52 21.71 -12.33
C ALA A 131 -8.81 23.06 -13.01
N ARG A 132 -9.57 23.93 -12.34
CA ARG A 132 -9.87 25.30 -12.82
C ARG A 132 -9.67 26.28 -11.67
N PHE A 133 -8.96 27.38 -11.92
CA PHE A 133 -8.67 28.39 -10.91
C PHE A 133 -9.49 29.66 -11.11
N ARG A 134 -10.43 29.94 -10.19
CA ARG A 134 -11.18 31.20 -10.17
C ARG A 134 -10.52 32.17 -9.19
N PRO A 135 -9.89 33.26 -9.65
CA PRO A 135 -9.35 34.29 -8.78
C PRO A 135 -10.47 35.02 -8.02
N ALA A 136 -10.11 35.60 -6.88
CA ALA A 136 -11.00 36.50 -6.15
C ALA A 136 -11.39 37.70 -7.01
N LEU A 137 -12.69 38.03 -7.04
CA LEU A 137 -13.18 39.23 -7.73
C LEU A 137 -12.86 40.46 -6.87
N LYS A 138 -12.06 41.40 -7.38
CA LYS A 138 -12.06 42.78 -6.86
C LYS A 138 -13.20 43.53 -7.51
N ASN A 139 -14.03 44.16 -6.68
CA ASN A 139 -15.12 45.02 -7.14
C ASN A 139 -14.51 46.23 -7.87
N PRO A 140 -14.75 46.42 -9.17
CA PRO A 140 -14.53 47.72 -9.78
C PRO A 140 -15.66 48.62 -9.28
N GLU A 141 -15.31 49.68 -8.56
CA GLU A 141 -16.17 50.85 -8.30
C GLU A 141 -17.26 50.71 -7.20
N GLY A 142 -16.88 51.06 -5.97
CA GLY A 142 -17.59 52.10 -5.21
C GLY A 142 -19.04 51.89 -4.72
N ARG A 143 -19.62 50.68 -4.68
CA ARG A 143 -20.97 50.46 -4.10
C ARG A 143 -20.97 49.56 -2.85
N LYS A 144 -21.90 49.87 -1.93
CA LYS A 144 -22.10 49.24 -0.61
C LYS A 144 -22.19 47.70 -0.70
N PHE A 145 -21.43 47.08 0.20
CA PHE A 145 -20.99 45.68 0.28
C PHE A 145 -22.02 44.56 0.07
N PRO A 146 -21.59 43.49 -0.62
CA PRO A 146 -21.45 42.15 -0.04
C PRO A 146 -19.96 41.81 0.19
N PRO A 147 -19.63 40.80 1.01
CA PRO A 147 -18.24 40.47 1.38
C PRO A 147 -17.37 40.06 0.19
N LEU A 148 -16.05 40.30 0.30
CA LEU A 148 -15.01 39.82 -0.62
C LEU A 148 -15.26 38.34 -0.98
N GLN A 149 -15.47 38.03 -2.26
CA GLN A 149 -15.57 36.64 -2.68
C GLN A 149 -14.18 36.00 -2.70
N PRO A 150 -13.96 34.90 -1.97
CA PRO A 150 -12.66 34.25 -1.88
C PRO A 150 -12.27 33.60 -3.21
N ALA A 151 -10.97 33.47 -3.45
CA ALA A 151 -10.46 32.72 -4.60
C ALA A 151 -10.84 31.23 -4.46
N GLN A 152 -11.19 30.61 -5.59
CA GLN A 152 -11.61 29.22 -5.64
C GLN A 152 -10.72 28.38 -6.54
N LEU A 153 -10.34 27.21 -6.05
CA LEU A 153 -9.78 26.13 -6.87
C LEU A 153 -10.84 25.04 -7.02
N LEU A 154 -11.20 24.74 -8.26
CA LEU A 154 -12.18 23.71 -8.61
C LEU A 154 -11.45 22.49 -9.15
N LEU A 155 -11.63 21.34 -8.51
CA LEU A 155 -10.99 20.08 -8.90
C LEU A 155 -12.02 19.13 -9.52
N ASP A 156 -11.67 18.53 -10.66
CA ASP A 156 -12.41 17.42 -11.28
C ASP A 156 -12.13 16.12 -10.49
N ALA A 157 -13.11 15.22 -10.37
CA ALA A 157 -12.97 13.95 -9.63
C ALA A 157 -11.79 13.08 -10.10
N ARG A 158 -11.33 13.24 -11.36
CA ARG A 158 -10.13 12.56 -11.87
C ARG A 158 -8.81 13.12 -11.33
N ALA A 159 -8.86 14.20 -10.55
CA ALA A 159 -7.68 14.82 -9.94
C ALA A 159 -7.26 14.17 -8.62
N ASP A 160 -7.95 13.14 -8.13
CA ASP A 160 -7.65 12.46 -6.85
C ASP A 160 -6.17 12.03 -6.74
N GLU A 161 -5.57 11.61 -7.84
CA GLU A 161 -4.17 11.17 -7.90
C GLU A 161 -3.15 12.30 -7.66
N ILE A 162 -3.52 13.55 -7.97
CA ILE A 162 -2.64 14.72 -7.88
C ILE A 162 -3.20 15.80 -6.94
N ARG A 163 -4.31 15.52 -6.26
CA ARG A 163 -5.09 16.49 -5.48
C ARG A 163 -4.23 17.24 -4.47
N ASP A 164 -3.46 16.49 -3.67
CA ASP A 164 -2.58 17.06 -2.65
C ASP A 164 -1.51 17.97 -3.25
N MET A 165 -0.96 17.60 -4.43
CA MET A 165 0.02 18.40 -5.16
C MET A 165 -0.56 19.72 -5.66
N VAL A 166 -1.80 19.68 -6.20
CA VAL A 166 -2.47 20.89 -6.68
C VAL A 166 -2.84 21.81 -5.50
N ILE A 167 -3.32 21.26 -4.38
CA ILE A 167 -3.67 22.02 -3.17
C ILE A 167 -2.43 22.71 -2.57
N VAL A 168 -1.32 21.98 -2.37
CA VAL A 168 -0.09 22.54 -1.78
C VAL A 168 0.54 23.60 -2.71
N SER A 169 0.52 23.38 -4.02
CA SER A 169 1.01 24.37 -5.00
C SER A 169 0.15 25.64 -5.01
N PHE A 170 -1.16 25.49 -4.84
CA PHE A 170 -2.10 26.60 -4.78
C PHE A 170 -1.87 27.48 -3.53
N LEU A 171 -1.69 26.88 -2.36
CA LEU A 171 -1.39 27.58 -1.11
C LEU A 171 -0.09 28.40 -1.21
N LEU A 172 0.92 27.88 -1.91
CA LEU A 172 2.19 28.58 -2.15
C LEU A 172 1.99 29.84 -2.99
N LEU A 173 1.25 29.73 -4.09
CA LEU A 173 1.00 30.86 -5.00
C LEU A 173 0.26 31.99 -4.28
N GLU A 174 -0.71 31.66 -3.44
CA GLU A 174 -1.48 32.66 -2.68
C GLU A 174 -0.68 33.29 -1.54
N ARG A 175 0.16 32.51 -0.85
CA ARG A 175 1.12 33.05 0.13
C ARG A 175 2.04 34.09 -0.52
N ARG A 176 2.70 33.74 -1.64
CA ARG A 176 3.61 34.66 -2.34
C ARG A 176 2.91 35.92 -2.86
N ARG A 177 1.68 35.77 -3.38
CA ARG A 177 0.86 36.91 -3.81
C ARG A 177 0.64 37.90 -2.68
N ARG A 178 0.47 37.42 -1.43
CA ARG A 178 0.26 38.27 -0.27
C ARG A 178 1.52 38.81 0.37
N GLU A 179 2.60 38.03 0.44
CA GLU A 179 3.93 38.52 0.85
C GLU A 179 4.34 39.74 0.00
N ALA A 180 4.11 39.65 -1.31
CA ALA A 180 4.32 40.77 -2.24
C ALA A 180 3.34 41.95 -2.02
N SER A 181 2.18 41.73 -1.41
CA SER A 181 1.20 42.78 -1.08
C SER A 181 1.47 43.47 0.26
N THR A 182 2.12 42.77 1.20
CA THR A 182 2.53 43.32 2.51
C THR A 182 3.85 44.10 2.42
N GLU A 183 4.70 43.81 1.43
CA GLU A 183 5.95 44.56 1.19
C GLU A 183 5.71 45.94 0.51
N SER A 184 4.49 46.28 0.11
CA SER A 184 4.19 47.49 -0.67
C SER A 184 3.39 48.57 0.06
N GLU A 185 3.68 48.85 1.34
CA GLU A 185 3.48 50.22 1.86
C GLU A 185 4.63 51.18 1.47
N ASN A 186 5.67 50.70 0.77
CA ASN A 186 6.77 51.55 0.28
C ASN A 186 7.04 51.48 -1.23
N ARG A 187 5.97 51.38 -2.03
CA ARG A 187 5.87 52.00 -3.37
C ARG A 187 4.43 51.90 -3.88
N ALA A 188 3.67 52.95 -3.62
CA ALA A 188 2.36 53.18 -4.20
C ALA A 188 2.48 53.45 -5.71
N SER A 189 2.46 52.40 -6.53
CA SER A 189 2.13 52.45 -7.97
C SER A 189 2.24 51.08 -8.66
N ALA A 190 1.35 50.12 -8.36
CA ALA A 190 1.06 49.00 -9.29
C ALA A 190 -0.16 48.15 -8.87
N ILE A 191 -1.37 48.72 -8.94
CA ILE A 191 -2.59 47.93 -9.15
C ILE A 191 -3.35 48.57 -10.30
N ALA A 192 -3.21 48.02 -11.51
CA ALA A 192 -4.24 47.95 -12.54
C ALA A 192 -3.71 47.09 -13.71
N VAL A 193 -4.35 45.94 -13.88
CA VAL A 193 -4.33 44.97 -15.01
C VAL A 193 -4.68 45.71 -16.33
N PRO A 194 -4.34 45.31 -17.60
CA PRO A 194 -4.17 43.95 -18.18
C PRO A 194 -3.02 43.77 -19.21
N LEU A 195 -2.81 42.53 -19.65
CA LEU A 195 -2.65 42.07 -21.06
C LEU A 195 -1.93 42.99 -22.09
N VAL A 196 -1.05 42.36 -22.89
CA VAL A 196 -0.48 42.81 -24.19
C VAL A 196 0.87 43.53 -24.10
N THR A 197 1.82 42.98 -24.87
CA THR A 197 3.09 43.57 -25.35
C THR A 197 4.18 43.85 -24.30
N THR A 198 5.26 43.05 -24.23
CA THR A 198 6.45 43.12 -25.15
C THR A 198 7.48 44.12 -24.60
N ILE A 199 8.80 43.92 -24.56
CA ILE A 199 9.76 42.91 -25.06
C ILE A 199 11.12 43.31 -24.44
N VAL A 200 12.06 42.36 -24.44
CA VAL A 200 13.51 42.52 -24.60
C VAL A 200 14.06 43.95 -24.79
N ARG A 201 15.10 44.26 -24.01
CA ARG A 201 16.42 44.79 -24.43
C ARG A 201 17.20 44.85 -23.11
N PHE A 202 18.07 43.90 -22.81
CA PHE A 202 19.41 43.80 -23.39
C PHE A 202 19.91 42.34 -23.35
N ALA A 203 19.98 41.70 -24.51
CA ALA A 203 21.18 40.97 -24.89
C ALA A 203 21.83 41.81 -25.99
N ALA A 204 22.83 42.60 -25.60
CA ALA A 204 23.82 43.06 -26.55
C ALA A 204 24.91 42.00 -26.56
N SER A 205 24.80 41.06 -27.49
CA SER A 205 25.89 40.65 -28.39
C SER A 205 25.53 39.29 -28.98
N ASP A 206 25.14 39.31 -30.25
CA ASP A 206 25.64 38.32 -31.19
C ASP A 206 26.08 39.07 -32.45
N GLY A 207 27.26 38.71 -32.96
CA GLY A 207 27.83 39.18 -34.23
C GLY A 207 29.17 39.89 -34.07
N LEU A 208 30.36 39.38 -34.45
CA LEU A 208 30.78 38.45 -35.50
C LEU A 208 29.93 37.17 -35.67
N GLN A 209 29.01 37.16 -36.65
CA GLN A 209 29.03 36.50 -37.99
C GLN A 209 28.51 35.04 -37.94
N LEU A 210 27.45 34.61 -38.63
CA LEU A 210 27.14 34.72 -40.07
C LEU A 210 25.62 34.59 -40.39
N SER A 211 25.20 35.36 -41.41
CA SER A 211 24.12 35.21 -42.43
C SER A 211 22.94 34.24 -42.22
N ALA A 212 21.72 34.48 -42.67
CA ALA A 212 21.04 35.60 -43.30
C ALA A 212 19.55 35.18 -43.43
N ASP A 213 18.70 36.18 -43.57
CA ASP A 213 17.42 36.14 -44.27
C ASP A 213 16.12 35.68 -43.56
N THR A 214 15.55 36.67 -42.86
CA THR A 214 14.27 37.36 -43.17
C THR A 214 12.93 36.63 -42.99
N GLU A 215 12.15 37.14 -42.02
CA GLU A 215 10.72 36.90 -41.80
C GLU A 215 9.81 37.34 -42.97
N GLN A 216 8.61 36.75 -43.05
CA GLN A 216 7.29 37.39 -42.84
C GLN A 216 6.21 37.04 -43.90
N LYS A 217 5.11 36.39 -43.49
CA LYS A 217 3.69 36.87 -43.57
C LYS A 217 2.61 35.77 -43.64
N LYS A 218 1.70 35.86 -42.65
CA LYS A 218 0.21 35.87 -42.67
C LYS A 218 -0.60 34.90 -43.55
N CYS A 219 -1.54 34.24 -42.86
CA CYS A 219 -2.76 33.58 -43.34
C CYS A 219 -3.77 34.58 -43.93
N SER A 220 -4.18 34.37 -45.19
CA SER A 220 -5.57 34.37 -45.71
C SER A 220 -5.53 34.50 -47.24
N ASP A 221 -6.02 33.49 -47.95
CA ASP A 221 -6.95 33.62 -49.09
C ASP A 221 -6.92 32.40 -50.02
N PHE A 222 -8.14 31.98 -50.34
CA PHE A 222 -8.62 31.36 -51.59
C PHE A 222 -8.06 30.03 -52.13
N SER A 223 -9.05 29.25 -52.54
CA SER A 223 -9.05 28.01 -53.32
C SER A 223 -8.30 28.06 -54.65
N SER A 224 -8.07 26.86 -55.21
CA SER A 224 -7.71 26.51 -56.60
C SER A 224 -6.23 26.76 -56.94
N GLN A 225 -5.47 25.91 -57.62
CA GLN A 225 -5.66 24.73 -58.48
C GLN A 225 -4.25 24.08 -58.55
N LEU A 226 -4.09 22.76 -58.60
CA LEU A 226 -3.58 21.97 -59.74
C LEU A 226 -3.23 20.59 -59.11
N TYR A 227 -3.92 19.50 -59.38
CA TYR A 227 -3.78 18.64 -60.57
C TYR A 227 -2.31 18.38 -60.95
N ASP A 228 -1.81 17.19 -60.63
CA ASP A 228 -0.91 16.47 -61.52
C ASP A 228 -1.20 14.96 -61.46
N ASP A 229 -1.29 14.40 -62.65
CA ASP A 229 -1.74 13.08 -63.07
C ASP A 229 -0.54 12.13 -63.11
N THR A 230 -0.54 11.00 -62.38
CA THR A 230 0.29 9.84 -62.81
C THR A 230 0.05 8.48 -62.14
N THR A 231 -1.01 8.24 -61.36
CA THR A 231 -1.29 6.86 -60.87
C THR A 231 -2.77 6.50 -60.75
N GLY A 232 -3.62 7.05 -61.63
CA GLY A 232 -5.05 6.74 -61.79
C GLY A 232 -5.57 5.48 -61.08
N ALA A 233 -5.94 5.63 -59.81
CA ALA A 233 -6.68 4.69 -59.00
C ALA A 233 -7.22 5.40 -57.75
N ASP A 234 -8.49 5.15 -57.48
CA ASP A 234 -9.34 5.87 -56.53
C ASP A 234 -8.99 5.56 -55.05
N ILE A 235 -8.48 6.55 -54.32
CA ILE A 235 -8.21 6.49 -52.87
C ILE A 235 -9.51 6.39 -52.06
N ALA A 236 -10.70 6.52 -52.68
CA ALA A 236 -11.97 6.20 -52.03
C ALA A 236 -12.24 4.68 -51.90
N SER A 237 -11.43 3.81 -52.52
CA SER A 237 -11.61 2.34 -52.44
C SER A 237 -10.73 1.63 -51.40
N ILE A 238 -9.74 2.31 -50.80
CA ILE A 238 -8.86 1.72 -49.76
C ILE A 238 -9.33 2.05 -48.33
N VAL A 239 -10.12 3.11 -48.14
CA VAL A 239 -10.65 3.49 -46.81
C VAL A 239 -11.95 2.76 -46.45
N SER A 240 -12.55 2.00 -47.38
CA SER A 240 -13.83 1.28 -47.15
C SER A 240 -13.71 -0.24 -47.00
N ARG A 241 -12.52 -0.78 -46.68
CA ARG A 241 -12.36 -2.23 -46.39
C ARG A 241 -11.63 -2.61 -45.10
N HIS A 242 -11.30 -1.67 -44.21
CA HIS A 242 -10.79 -2.01 -42.86
C HIS A 242 -11.53 -1.32 -41.71
N ILE A 243 -12.74 -0.81 -41.97
CA ILE A 243 -13.69 -0.44 -40.91
C ILE A 243 -14.68 -1.60 -40.74
N SER A 244 -14.22 -2.66 -40.09
CA SER A 244 -15.07 -3.69 -39.47
C SER A 244 -14.24 -4.43 -38.43
N THR A 245 -13.89 -3.70 -37.38
CA THR A 245 -14.10 -4.02 -35.96
C THR A 245 -13.28 -2.99 -35.19
N PRO A 246 -13.91 -1.99 -34.53
CA PRO A 246 -13.33 -1.51 -33.30
C PRO A 246 -13.14 -2.77 -32.44
N HIS A 247 -11.93 -2.99 -31.94
CA HIS A 247 -11.77 -3.73 -30.70
C HIS A 247 -12.63 -2.98 -29.68
N THR A 248 -13.91 -3.37 -29.64
CA THR A 248 -14.69 -3.38 -28.43
C THR A 248 -13.73 -4.03 -27.47
N ILE A 249 -13.18 -3.26 -26.52
CA ILE A 249 -12.86 -3.85 -25.23
C ILE A 249 -14.19 -4.50 -24.88
N GLN A 250 -14.27 -5.80 -25.12
CA GLN A 250 -15.30 -6.61 -24.56
C GLN A 250 -15.14 -6.32 -23.07
N MET A 251 -16.00 -5.43 -22.56
CA MET A 251 -16.61 -5.56 -21.26
C MET A 251 -17.35 -6.89 -21.28
N SER A 252 -16.57 -7.97 -21.41
CA SER A 252 -16.97 -9.31 -21.11
C SER A 252 -17.30 -9.24 -19.64
N SER A 253 -18.58 -9.36 -19.34
CA SER A 253 -19.14 -9.46 -18.00
C SER A 253 -18.67 -10.74 -17.30
N THR A 254 -17.35 -10.94 -17.18
CA THR A 254 -16.75 -12.01 -16.41
C THR A 254 -16.37 -11.41 -15.06
N LYS A 255 -17.16 -11.73 -14.03
CA LYS A 255 -16.86 -11.37 -12.64
C LYS A 255 -15.41 -11.77 -12.32
N SER A 256 -14.59 -10.85 -11.81
CA SER A 256 -13.18 -11.12 -11.45
C SER A 256 -13.02 -12.44 -10.66
N LYS A 257 -11.97 -13.20 -10.95
CA LYS A 257 -11.57 -14.42 -10.23
C LYS A 257 -11.41 -14.17 -8.74
N LEU A 258 -11.09 -12.94 -8.32
CA LEU A 258 -11.00 -12.57 -6.90
C LEU A 258 -12.27 -12.91 -6.12
N PHE A 259 -13.44 -12.83 -6.77
CA PHE A 259 -14.75 -13.10 -6.18
C PHE A 259 -15.40 -14.40 -6.69
N GLN A 260 -14.61 -15.27 -7.31
CA GLN A 260 -15.06 -16.60 -7.75
C GLN A 260 -14.61 -17.68 -6.78
N PRO A 261 -15.38 -18.78 -6.65
CA PRO A 261 -14.99 -19.91 -5.84
C PRO A 261 -13.66 -20.55 -6.26
N VAL A 262 -12.97 -21.17 -5.30
CA VAL A 262 -11.73 -21.93 -5.50
C VAL A 262 -11.60 -23.03 -4.46
N THR A 263 -11.04 -24.17 -4.85
CA THR A 263 -10.74 -25.27 -3.93
C THR A 263 -9.34 -25.08 -3.31
N VAL A 264 -9.25 -25.22 -1.99
CA VAL A 264 -7.99 -25.21 -1.23
C VAL A 264 -8.01 -26.40 -0.28
N GLY A 265 -7.16 -27.40 -0.52
CA GLY A 265 -7.24 -28.67 0.21
C GLY A 265 -8.61 -29.33 0.03
N ASN A 266 -9.32 -29.57 1.14
CA ASN A 266 -10.71 -30.08 1.13
C ASN A 266 -11.78 -28.97 1.13
N LEU A 267 -11.38 -27.70 1.12
CA LEU A 267 -12.29 -26.57 1.30
C LEU A 267 -12.71 -26.00 -0.05
N THR A 268 -13.99 -25.63 -0.17
CA THR A 268 -14.48 -24.82 -1.29
C THR A 268 -14.72 -23.40 -0.80
N LEU A 269 -13.75 -22.52 -1.05
CA LEU A 269 -13.88 -21.10 -0.73
C LEU A 269 -14.81 -20.44 -1.74
N GLN A 270 -15.57 -19.44 -1.32
CA GLN A 270 -16.52 -18.74 -2.19
C GLN A 270 -15.92 -17.51 -2.90
N HIS A 271 -14.69 -17.16 -2.53
CA HIS A 271 -13.87 -16.11 -3.12
C HIS A 271 -12.40 -16.36 -2.81
N ARG A 272 -11.52 -15.52 -3.36
CA ARG A 272 -10.06 -15.64 -3.25
C ARG A 272 -9.43 -14.62 -2.29
N VAL A 273 -10.23 -13.88 -1.53
CA VAL A 273 -9.77 -12.99 -0.45
C VAL A 273 -9.55 -13.80 0.83
N VAL A 274 -8.36 -13.72 1.42
CA VAL A 274 -7.96 -14.48 2.61
C VAL A 274 -7.47 -13.53 3.71
N MET A 275 -7.79 -13.82 4.98
CA MET A 275 -7.22 -13.08 6.11
C MET A 275 -5.80 -13.58 6.42
N ALA A 276 -4.85 -12.64 6.48
CA ALA A 276 -3.47 -12.94 6.84
C ALA A 276 -3.35 -13.39 8.31
N PRO A 277 -2.30 -14.16 8.64
CA PRO A 277 -1.89 -14.39 10.02
C PRO A 277 -1.39 -13.08 10.65
N LEU A 278 -2.03 -12.65 11.73
CA LEU A 278 -1.82 -11.33 12.34
C LEU A 278 -1.71 -11.43 13.86
N THR A 279 -0.49 -11.52 14.41
CA THR A 279 -0.25 -11.49 15.87
C THR A 279 -0.92 -10.29 16.52
N ARG A 280 -1.76 -10.52 17.55
CA ARG A 280 -2.43 -9.43 18.27
C ARG A 280 -2.07 -9.36 19.75
N LEU A 281 -1.44 -10.36 20.37
CA LEU A 281 -1.07 -10.31 21.80
C LEU A 281 -2.28 -10.12 22.74
N ARG A 282 -3.42 -10.78 22.43
CA ARG A 282 -4.67 -10.70 23.23
C ARG A 282 -4.95 -11.96 24.05
N ALA A 283 -3.99 -12.86 24.22
CA ALA A 283 -4.13 -14.02 25.10
C ALA A 283 -3.89 -13.65 26.57
N SER A 284 -4.26 -14.56 27.48
CA SER A 284 -3.87 -14.49 28.88
C SER A 284 -2.36 -14.73 29.05
N PRO A 285 -1.79 -14.51 30.25
CA PRO A 285 -0.41 -14.88 30.56
C PRO A 285 -0.11 -16.37 30.35
N GLU A 286 -1.12 -17.24 30.48
CA GLU A 286 -1.04 -18.69 30.24
C GLU A 286 -1.24 -19.05 28.76
N HIS A 287 -1.21 -18.06 27.88
CA HIS A 287 -1.38 -18.18 26.43
C HIS A 287 -2.77 -18.71 26.01
N VAL A 288 -3.78 -18.60 26.89
CA VAL A 288 -5.17 -18.96 26.59
C VAL A 288 -5.86 -17.77 25.94
N HIS A 289 -6.55 -17.97 24.81
CA HIS A 289 -7.34 -16.90 24.22
C HIS A 289 -8.46 -16.42 25.15
N LEU A 290 -8.64 -15.09 25.19
CA LEU A 290 -9.79 -14.46 25.84
C LEU A 290 -11.01 -14.50 24.92
N ASP A 291 -12.22 -14.37 25.47
CA ASP A 291 -13.47 -14.47 24.70
C ASP A 291 -13.56 -13.45 23.54
N MET A 292 -12.86 -12.31 23.64
CA MET A 292 -12.73 -11.32 22.56
C MET A 292 -12.14 -11.88 21.25
N ALA A 293 -11.34 -12.95 21.32
CA ALA A 293 -10.81 -13.60 20.12
C ALA A 293 -11.94 -14.27 19.32
N THR A 294 -12.91 -14.89 20.00
CA THR A 294 -14.09 -15.48 19.37
C THR A 294 -14.86 -14.41 18.58
N GLU A 295 -15.12 -13.26 19.20
CA GLU A 295 -15.77 -12.14 18.52
C GLU A 295 -14.92 -11.62 17.35
N TYR A 296 -13.62 -11.44 17.54
CA TYR A 296 -12.71 -10.92 16.52
C TYR A 296 -12.69 -11.75 15.22
N TYR A 297 -12.57 -13.08 15.35
CA TYR A 297 -12.57 -13.97 14.18
C TYR A 297 -13.98 -14.14 13.61
N ALA A 298 -15.02 -14.21 14.45
CA ALA A 298 -16.41 -14.26 13.98
C ALA A 298 -16.78 -13.02 13.15
N GLN A 299 -16.35 -11.82 13.56
CA GLN A 299 -16.56 -10.60 12.78
C GLN A 299 -15.95 -10.69 11.37
N ARG A 300 -14.81 -11.37 11.23
CA ARG A 300 -14.04 -11.48 9.98
C ARG A 300 -14.46 -12.64 9.09
N ALA A 301 -15.22 -13.56 9.66
CA ALA A 301 -15.95 -14.62 8.97
C ALA A 301 -17.34 -14.16 8.46
N CYS A 302 -17.64 -12.85 8.43
CA CYS A 302 -18.99 -12.36 8.11
C CYS A 302 -19.45 -12.65 6.67
N MET A 303 -18.53 -12.97 5.75
CA MET A 303 -18.84 -13.41 4.40
C MET A 303 -18.61 -14.92 4.28
N PRO A 304 -19.65 -15.71 3.97
CA PRO A 304 -19.53 -17.16 3.82
C PRO A 304 -18.43 -17.58 2.83
N GLY A 305 -17.74 -18.67 3.15
CA GLY A 305 -16.65 -19.25 2.37
C GLY A 305 -15.35 -18.45 2.44
N THR A 306 -15.17 -17.61 3.46
CA THR A 306 -13.91 -16.91 3.72
C THR A 306 -12.91 -17.87 4.36
N LEU A 307 -11.67 -17.89 3.88
CA LEU A 307 -10.55 -18.51 4.60
C LEU A 307 -9.89 -17.49 5.53
N LEU A 308 -9.81 -17.83 6.81
CA LEU A 308 -9.04 -17.11 7.81
C LEU A 308 -7.78 -17.89 8.18
N ILE A 309 -6.65 -17.21 8.33
CA ILE A 309 -5.45 -17.80 8.95
C ILE A 309 -5.26 -17.08 10.27
N THR A 310 -5.17 -17.82 11.37
CA THR A 310 -5.05 -17.24 12.70
C THR A 310 -3.77 -16.44 12.85
N GLU A 311 -3.73 -15.63 13.90
CA GLU A 311 -2.47 -15.21 14.47
C GLU A 311 -1.51 -16.38 14.74
N ALA A 312 -0.22 -16.09 14.67
CA ALA A 312 0.83 -17.06 14.91
C ALA A 312 0.70 -17.61 16.34
N THR A 313 0.63 -18.94 16.46
CA THR A 313 0.29 -19.64 17.69
C THR A 313 1.40 -20.59 18.11
N PHE A 314 1.87 -20.45 19.34
CA PHE A 314 2.98 -21.23 19.85
C PHE A 314 2.64 -22.72 19.93
N ILE A 315 3.54 -23.55 19.39
CA ILE A 315 3.40 -25.03 19.38
C ILE A 315 3.65 -25.66 20.76
N ALA A 316 4.40 -24.96 21.61
CA ALA A 316 4.77 -25.37 22.96
C ALA A 316 5.24 -24.14 23.74
N ALA A 317 5.18 -24.18 25.07
CA ALA A 317 5.65 -23.08 25.93
C ALA A 317 7.11 -22.67 25.61
N LYS A 318 8.02 -23.64 25.55
CA LYS A 318 9.44 -23.41 25.20
C LYS A 318 9.71 -22.95 23.77
N ALA A 319 8.71 -23.01 22.89
CA ALA A 319 8.81 -22.48 21.52
C ALA A 319 8.35 -21.00 21.43
N GLY A 320 7.84 -20.46 22.54
CA GLY A 320 7.39 -19.09 22.69
C GLY A 320 8.51 -18.14 23.14
N GLY A 321 8.17 -17.19 24.02
CA GLY A 321 9.05 -16.09 24.42
C GLY A 321 8.50 -14.70 24.13
N PHE A 322 7.21 -14.58 23.80
CA PHE A 322 6.45 -13.33 23.90
C PHE A 322 5.25 -13.53 24.82
N ALA A 323 5.04 -12.58 25.73
CA ALA A 323 3.85 -12.58 26.56
C ALA A 323 2.59 -12.43 25.70
N GLN A 324 1.52 -13.14 26.08
CA GLN A 324 0.15 -12.95 25.57
C GLN A 324 -0.06 -13.25 24.08
N ALA A 325 0.91 -13.84 23.38
CA ALA A 325 0.62 -14.60 22.16
C ALA A 325 -0.08 -15.93 22.54
N PRO A 326 -0.98 -16.47 21.71
CA PRO A 326 -1.69 -17.70 22.05
C PRO A 326 -0.85 -18.97 21.88
N GLY A 327 -1.25 -20.04 22.56
CA GLY A 327 -0.69 -21.39 22.47
C GLY A 327 -1.69 -22.46 22.04
N ILE A 328 -1.23 -23.69 21.77
CA ILE A 328 -2.09 -24.85 21.42
C ILE A 328 -1.58 -26.18 22.01
N TRP A 329 -0.98 -26.17 23.20
CA TRP A 329 -0.49 -27.39 23.86
C TRP A 329 -1.33 -27.82 25.07
N SER A 330 -2.05 -26.90 25.71
CA SER A 330 -2.84 -27.21 26.92
C SER A 330 -4.34 -27.34 26.63
N ASP A 331 -5.05 -28.07 27.48
CA ASP A 331 -6.50 -28.27 27.35
C ASP A 331 -7.28 -26.95 27.41
N ALA A 332 -6.83 -26.00 28.24
CA ALA A 332 -7.45 -24.68 28.34
C ALA A 332 -7.28 -23.87 27.05
N GLN A 333 -6.09 -23.93 26.44
CA GLN A 333 -5.83 -23.29 25.14
C GLN A 333 -6.69 -23.89 24.04
N ILE A 334 -6.73 -25.22 23.96
CA ILE A 334 -7.52 -25.97 22.97
C ILE A 334 -9.01 -25.68 23.12
N ALA A 335 -9.53 -25.64 24.35
CA ALA A 335 -10.93 -25.30 24.60
C ALA A 335 -11.27 -23.85 24.20
N ALA A 336 -10.37 -22.90 24.43
CA ALA A 336 -10.55 -21.51 24.00
C ALA A 336 -10.53 -21.39 22.47
N TRP A 337 -9.61 -22.07 21.80
CA TRP A 337 -9.56 -22.12 20.34
C TRP A 337 -10.79 -22.79 19.72
N ARG A 338 -11.33 -23.82 20.37
CA ARG A 338 -12.56 -24.46 19.90
C ARG A 338 -13.75 -23.50 19.85
N LYS A 339 -13.87 -22.57 20.80
CA LYS A 339 -14.90 -21.52 20.72
C LYS A 339 -14.74 -20.65 19.47
N VAL A 340 -13.49 -20.34 19.10
CA VAL A 340 -13.16 -19.54 17.92
C VAL A 340 -13.54 -20.27 16.63
N THR A 341 -13.13 -21.54 16.49
CA THR A 341 -13.44 -22.35 15.31
C THR A 341 -14.95 -22.57 15.17
N ASP A 342 -15.64 -22.93 16.26
CA ASP A 342 -17.10 -23.08 16.29
C ASP A 342 -17.81 -21.81 15.79
N ALA A 343 -17.35 -20.61 16.22
CA ALA A 343 -17.95 -19.34 15.82
C ALA A 343 -17.67 -18.96 14.35
N VAL A 344 -16.54 -19.38 13.79
CA VAL A 344 -16.21 -19.18 12.36
C VAL A 344 -16.99 -20.16 11.49
N HIS A 345 -17.08 -21.42 11.90
CA HIS A 345 -17.84 -22.45 11.20
C HIS A 345 -19.34 -22.15 11.19
N ALA A 346 -19.89 -21.56 12.27
CA ALA A 346 -21.26 -21.08 12.33
C ALA A 346 -21.58 -19.97 11.30
N LYS A 347 -20.57 -19.40 10.64
CA LYS A 347 -20.70 -18.41 9.56
C LYS A 347 -20.33 -18.99 8.19
N ASP A 348 -20.31 -20.32 8.06
CA ASP A 348 -19.97 -21.03 6.83
C ASP A 348 -18.60 -20.62 6.27
N SER A 349 -17.65 -20.27 7.13
CA SER A 349 -16.29 -19.88 6.78
C SER A 349 -15.28 -20.86 7.35
N PHE A 350 -14.03 -20.76 6.91
CA PHE A 350 -12.97 -21.71 7.22
C PHE A 350 -11.82 -21.03 7.96
N ILE A 351 -11.10 -21.78 8.78
CA ILE A 351 -9.99 -21.26 9.58
C ILE A 351 -8.83 -22.25 9.71
N PHE A 352 -7.62 -21.76 9.44
CA PHE A 352 -6.36 -22.48 9.61
C PHE A 352 -5.57 -21.90 10.78
N LEU A 353 -5.00 -22.75 11.63
CA LEU A 353 -4.11 -22.31 12.72
C LEU A 353 -2.67 -22.16 12.20
N GLN A 354 -2.06 -20.99 12.37
CA GLN A 354 -0.63 -20.82 12.05
C GLN A 354 0.27 -21.31 13.19
N LEU A 355 1.06 -22.36 12.93
CA LEU A 355 1.99 -22.98 13.90
C LEU A 355 3.31 -22.21 14.00
N TRP A 356 3.71 -21.89 15.23
CA TRP A 356 4.80 -20.95 15.47
C TRP A 356 5.82 -21.43 16.52
N ALA A 357 7.09 -21.33 16.16
CA ALA A 357 8.23 -21.40 17.06
C ALA A 357 9.18 -20.26 16.70
N ILE A 358 9.58 -19.44 17.69
CA ILE A 358 10.16 -18.12 17.38
C ILE A 358 11.69 -18.08 17.40
N GLY A 359 12.33 -19.11 17.94
CA GLY A 359 13.79 -19.24 17.94
C GLY A 359 14.50 -18.01 18.50
N ARG A 360 15.47 -17.46 17.75
CA ARG A 360 16.26 -16.27 18.19
C ARG A 360 15.45 -14.98 18.40
N CYS A 361 14.17 -14.97 18.08
CA CYS A 361 13.28 -13.84 18.33
C CYS A 361 12.72 -13.82 19.76
N ALA A 362 12.79 -14.94 20.49
CA ALA A 362 12.31 -15.03 21.86
C ALA A 362 12.96 -13.99 22.76
N GLU A 363 12.20 -13.45 23.72
CA GLU A 363 12.78 -12.68 24.82
C GLU A 363 13.30 -13.66 25.88
N PRO A 364 14.62 -13.75 26.15
CA PRO A 364 15.14 -14.70 27.13
C PRO A 364 14.57 -14.51 28.53
N ALA A 365 14.28 -13.25 28.91
CA ALA A 365 13.64 -12.94 30.18
C ALA A 365 12.19 -13.46 30.26
N GLN A 366 11.47 -13.48 29.13
CA GLN A 366 10.12 -14.04 29.08
C GLN A 366 10.15 -15.57 29.13
N LEU A 367 11.07 -16.21 28.42
CA LEU A 367 11.26 -17.66 28.53
C LEU A 367 11.55 -18.08 29.97
N ALA A 368 12.49 -17.39 30.62
CA ALA A 368 12.89 -17.69 32.00
C ALA A 368 11.80 -17.37 33.04
N SER A 369 10.90 -16.42 32.76
CA SER A 369 9.77 -16.11 33.65
C SER A 369 8.66 -17.16 33.57
N GLU A 370 8.51 -17.83 32.41
CA GLU A 370 7.60 -18.97 32.24
C GLU A 370 8.19 -20.25 32.84
N ASP A 371 9.45 -20.57 32.51
CA ASP A 371 10.21 -21.65 33.12
C ASP A 371 11.72 -21.39 32.95
N PRO A 372 12.51 -21.32 34.05
CA PRO A 372 13.94 -21.04 33.98
C PRO A 372 14.75 -22.13 33.23
N SER A 373 14.18 -23.32 33.00
CA SER A 373 14.79 -24.39 32.22
C SER A 373 14.62 -24.22 30.71
N PHE A 374 13.73 -23.33 30.25
CA PHE A 374 13.48 -23.15 28.83
C PHE A 374 14.71 -22.58 28.11
N PRO A 375 15.15 -23.22 27.01
CA PRO A 375 16.37 -22.82 26.35
C PRO A 375 16.10 -21.67 25.38
N TYR A 376 17.00 -20.68 25.36
CA TYR A 376 17.02 -19.66 24.29
C TYR A 376 17.84 -20.20 23.11
N VAL A 377 17.15 -20.71 22.09
CA VAL A 377 17.74 -21.50 21.00
C VAL A 377 17.34 -21.05 19.59
N SER A 378 18.14 -21.43 18.61
CA SER A 378 17.96 -21.15 17.19
C SER A 378 18.68 -22.20 16.33
N ALA A 379 18.62 -22.07 15.01
CA ALA A 379 19.41 -22.88 14.08
C ALA A 379 20.92 -22.77 14.36
N GLY A 380 21.43 -21.54 14.46
CA GLY A 380 22.82 -21.21 14.79
C GLY A 380 22.95 -20.27 15.99
N ASP A 381 24.17 -19.82 16.28
CA ASP A 381 24.50 -18.87 17.36
C ASP A 381 24.63 -17.41 16.87
N ILE A 382 24.08 -17.11 15.69
CA ILE A 382 24.07 -15.75 15.17
C ILE A 382 23.07 -14.90 15.96
N GLN A 383 23.60 -13.94 16.70
CA GLN A 383 22.82 -12.97 17.47
C GLN A 383 21.97 -12.09 16.56
N LEU A 384 20.70 -11.94 16.94
CA LEU A 384 19.77 -11.02 16.30
C LEU A 384 20.06 -9.59 16.77
N THR A 385 20.04 -8.62 15.86
CA THR A 385 20.23 -7.20 16.16
C THR A 385 19.20 -6.74 17.20
N GLY A 386 19.69 -6.08 18.25
CA GLY A 386 18.87 -5.60 19.37
C GLY A 386 18.69 -6.62 20.50
N LYS A 387 19.11 -7.88 20.34
CA LYS A 387 19.19 -8.83 21.47
C LYS A 387 20.47 -8.62 22.27
N ASP A 388 20.44 -9.01 23.53
CA ASP A 388 21.56 -8.89 24.49
C ASP A 388 22.64 -9.95 24.28
N ARG A 389 22.26 -11.17 23.90
CA ARG A 389 23.16 -12.30 23.69
C ARG A 389 22.74 -13.17 22.50
N PRO A 390 23.67 -13.96 21.91
CA PRO A 390 23.30 -14.95 20.91
C PRO A 390 22.44 -16.08 21.52
N PRO A 391 21.55 -16.69 20.72
CA PRO A 391 20.91 -17.95 21.08
C PRO A 391 21.93 -19.09 21.10
N ARG A 392 21.63 -20.17 21.82
CA ARG A 392 22.39 -21.41 21.68
C ARG A 392 21.94 -22.17 20.41
N PRO A 393 22.84 -22.73 19.59
CA PRO A 393 22.43 -23.63 18.52
C PRO A 393 21.72 -24.86 19.10
N MET A 394 20.59 -25.25 18.49
CA MET A 394 19.88 -26.46 18.89
C MET A 394 20.74 -27.71 18.67
N THR A 395 20.65 -28.71 19.55
CA THR A 395 21.21 -30.03 19.26
C THR A 395 20.33 -30.78 18.25
N VAL A 396 20.84 -31.86 17.66
CA VAL A 396 20.05 -32.69 16.72
C VAL A 396 18.84 -33.30 17.43
N GLU A 397 18.96 -33.65 18.70
CA GLU A 397 17.89 -34.19 19.52
C GLU A 397 16.80 -33.14 19.77
N GLU A 398 17.19 -31.91 20.08
CA GLU A 398 16.24 -30.79 20.23
C GLU A 398 15.53 -30.47 18.91
N ILE A 399 16.24 -30.55 17.78
CA ILE A 399 15.64 -30.36 16.45
C ILE A 399 14.52 -31.40 16.23
N LYS A 400 14.82 -32.68 16.48
CA LYS A 400 13.84 -33.77 16.36
C LYS A 400 12.68 -33.62 17.33
N GLU A 401 12.93 -33.11 18.54
CA GLU A 401 11.87 -32.80 19.49
C GLU A 401 10.94 -31.71 18.97
N TYR A 402 11.47 -30.61 18.43
CA TYR A 402 10.65 -29.54 17.86
C TYR A 402 9.80 -30.02 16.69
N VAL A 403 10.33 -30.91 15.83
CA VAL A 403 9.53 -31.57 14.77
C VAL A 403 8.30 -32.28 15.37
N GLN A 404 8.45 -33.00 16.49
CA GLN A 404 7.32 -33.65 17.16
C GLN A 404 6.38 -32.67 17.87
N LEU A 405 6.90 -31.55 18.38
CA LEU A 405 6.05 -30.49 18.95
C LEU A 405 5.17 -29.84 17.86
N TYR A 406 5.69 -29.63 16.65
CA TYR A 406 4.89 -29.19 15.50
C TYR A 406 3.77 -30.19 15.17
N ALA A 407 4.08 -31.49 15.09
CA ALA A 407 3.09 -32.53 14.83
C ALA A 407 2.01 -32.60 15.92
N THR A 408 2.40 -32.51 17.19
CA THR A 408 1.47 -32.50 18.33
C THR A 408 0.57 -31.28 18.30
N ALA A 409 1.12 -30.09 18.06
CA ALA A 409 0.37 -28.86 17.94
C ALA A 409 -0.61 -28.90 16.76
N ALA A 410 -0.19 -29.46 15.61
CA ALA A 410 -1.06 -29.66 14.47
C ALA A 410 -2.24 -30.59 14.78
N SER A 411 -1.95 -31.72 15.43
CA SER A 411 -2.97 -32.68 15.89
C SER A 411 -3.96 -32.03 16.87
N ASN A 412 -3.46 -31.27 17.84
CA ASN A 412 -4.32 -30.53 18.78
C ASN A 412 -5.21 -29.52 18.05
N ALA A 413 -4.66 -28.79 17.07
CA ALA A 413 -5.43 -27.82 16.30
C ALA A 413 -6.57 -28.49 15.51
N VAL A 414 -6.25 -29.47 14.66
CA VAL A 414 -7.24 -30.06 13.75
C VAL A 414 -8.20 -30.99 14.50
N HIS A 415 -7.68 -31.93 15.29
CA HIS A 415 -8.50 -33.00 15.85
C HIS A 415 -9.21 -32.64 17.16
N ARG A 416 -8.75 -31.60 17.88
CA ARG A 416 -9.29 -31.24 19.20
C ARG A 416 -9.89 -29.84 19.26
N ALA A 417 -9.25 -28.86 18.62
CA ALA A 417 -9.77 -27.49 18.53
C ALA A 417 -10.67 -27.27 17.30
N GLY A 418 -10.74 -28.21 16.36
CA GLY A 418 -11.67 -28.13 15.23
C GLY A 418 -11.23 -27.18 14.12
N PHE A 419 -9.93 -26.95 13.93
CA PHE A 419 -9.44 -26.20 12.78
C PHE A 419 -9.60 -27.01 11.48
N ASP A 420 -9.84 -26.32 10.36
CA ASP A 420 -9.90 -26.94 9.04
C ASP A 420 -8.52 -27.39 8.53
N GLY A 421 -7.47 -26.85 9.13
CA GLY A 421 -6.08 -27.17 8.83
C GLY A 421 -5.10 -26.28 9.59
N VAL A 422 -3.83 -26.40 9.23
CA VAL A 422 -2.73 -25.66 9.84
C VAL A 422 -1.81 -25.06 8.79
N GLU A 423 -1.21 -23.91 9.12
CA GLU A 423 -0.14 -23.30 8.33
C GLU A 423 1.19 -23.38 9.07
N VAL A 424 2.20 -24.02 8.48
CA VAL A 424 3.57 -23.99 9.02
C VAL A 424 4.20 -22.62 8.75
N HIS A 425 4.54 -21.88 9.81
CA HIS A 425 5.18 -20.58 9.67
C HIS A 425 6.70 -20.71 9.44
N ALA A 426 7.11 -20.78 8.17
CA ALA A 426 8.52 -20.83 7.74
C ALA A 426 8.97 -19.49 7.11
N ALA A 427 8.55 -18.38 7.71
CA ALA A 427 8.76 -17.03 7.17
C ALA A 427 9.13 -16.04 8.29
N ASN A 428 9.43 -14.81 7.90
CA ASN A 428 9.65 -13.65 8.75
C ASN A 428 10.72 -13.85 9.83
N GLY A 429 11.71 -14.71 9.56
CA GLY A 429 12.83 -14.92 10.46
C GLY A 429 12.52 -15.70 11.73
N TYR A 430 11.45 -16.48 11.77
CA TYR A 430 11.16 -17.42 12.85
C TYR A 430 11.83 -18.78 12.62
N LEU A 431 11.73 -19.70 13.58
CA LEU A 431 12.63 -20.85 13.68
C LEU A 431 12.81 -21.64 12.36
N PRO A 432 11.77 -22.01 11.61
CA PRO A 432 11.99 -22.74 10.36
C PRO A 432 12.69 -21.89 9.27
N ASP A 433 12.42 -20.58 9.22
CA ASP A 433 13.12 -19.63 8.33
C ASP A 433 14.57 -19.40 8.78
N GLN A 434 14.81 -19.43 10.11
CA GLN A 434 16.15 -19.34 10.69
C GLN A 434 17.03 -20.53 10.25
N PHE A 435 16.46 -21.72 10.06
CA PHE A 435 17.17 -22.88 9.49
C PHE A 435 17.42 -22.73 7.99
N LEU A 436 16.49 -22.17 7.22
CA LEU A 436 16.61 -22.04 5.77
C LEU A 436 17.75 -21.12 5.33
N GLN A 437 17.94 -20.01 6.04
CA GLN A 437 18.80 -18.92 5.58
C GLN A 437 20.17 -18.94 6.26
N ASP A 438 21.23 -18.73 5.47
CA ASP A 438 22.62 -18.74 5.94
C ASP A 438 23.00 -17.53 6.82
N VAL A 439 22.20 -16.46 6.77
CA VAL A 439 22.30 -15.29 7.67
C VAL A 439 21.92 -15.60 9.14
N SER A 440 21.32 -16.75 9.39
CA SER A 440 20.91 -17.22 10.72
C SER A 440 21.36 -18.64 11.05
N ASN A 441 21.74 -19.42 10.03
CA ASN A 441 22.21 -20.80 10.16
C ASN A 441 23.67 -20.93 9.70
N ASN A 442 24.56 -20.96 10.68
CA ASN A 442 26.00 -21.22 10.51
C ASN A 442 26.40 -22.65 10.94
N ARG A 443 25.45 -23.59 10.97
CA ARG A 443 25.74 -24.98 11.34
C ARG A 443 26.61 -25.68 10.29
N THR A 444 27.40 -26.64 10.74
CA THR A 444 28.26 -27.50 9.92
C THR A 444 27.81 -28.97 9.90
N ASP A 445 26.73 -29.29 10.60
CA ASP A 445 26.12 -30.63 10.61
C ASP A 445 25.10 -30.80 9.46
N GLN A 446 24.31 -31.89 9.52
CA GLN A 446 23.30 -32.21 8.52
C GLN A 446 22.15 -31.20 8.40
N TYR A 447 22.09 -30.17 9.25
CA TYR A 447 21.08 -29.11 9.22
C TYR A 447 21.63 -27.76 8.75
N GLY A 448 22.89 -27.67 8.31
CA GLY A 448 23.46 -26.44 7.73
C GLY A 448 24.50 -26.65 6.64
N GLY A 449 25.15 -25.56 6.23
CA GLY A 449 26.14 -25.54 5.15
C GLY A 449 25.53 -25.50 3.75
N SER A 450 24.88 -26.60 3.31
CA SER A 450 24.28 -26.69 1.97
C SER A 450 22.81 -26.27 1.93
N VAL A 451 22.28 -26.01 0.72
CA VAL A 451 20.85 -25.70 0.52
C VAL A 451 19.95 -26.83 1.02
N GLU A 452 20.31 -28.07 0.71
CA GLU A 452 19.58 -29.28 1.09
C GLU A 452 19.55 -29.46 2.62
N ASN A 453 20.69 -29.24 3.28
CA ASN A 453 20.79 -29.37 4.72
C ASN A 453 20.01 -28.26 5.44
N ARG A 454 20.08 -27.01 4.96
CA ARG A 454 19.28 -25.90 5.53
C ARG A 454 17.78 -26.12 5.35
N ALA A 455 17.36 -26.74 4.24
CA ALA A 455 15.96 -27.10 3.99
C ALA A 455 15.45 -28.27 4.85
N ARG A 456 16.35 -29.10 5.40
CA ARG A 456 16.01 -30.36 6.07
C ARG A 456 15.03 -30.18 7.22
N PHE A 457 15.25 -29.21 8.10
CA PHE A 457 14.37 -28.99 9.24
C PHE A 457 12.93 -28.65 8.80
N VAL A 458 12.77 -27.78 7.81
CA VAL A 458 11.45 -27.41 7.27
C VAL A 458 10.74 -28.62 6.66
N LEU A 459 11.46 -29.45 5.91
CA LEU A 459 10.89 -30.66 5.30
C LEU A 459 10.53 -31.73 6.35
N GLU A 460 11.34 -31.90 7.39
CA GLU A 460 11.03 -32.82 8.52
C GLU A 460 9.81 -32.34 9.33
N VAL A 461 9.70 -31.02 9.59
CA VAL A 461 8.51 -30.43 10.21
C VAL A 461 7.28 -30.67 9.36
N LEU A 462 7.37 -30.42 8.05
CA LEU A 462 6.24 -30.57 7.15
C LEU A 462 5.79 -32.03 7.05
N ASP A 463 6.72 -32.98 6.93
CA ASP A 463 6.44 -34.43 6.93
C ASP A 463 5.70 -34.86 8.21
N ALA A 464 6.18 -34.42 9.38
CA ALA A 464 5.56 -34.78 10.65
C ALA A 464 4.16 -34.17 10.81
N VAL A 465 3.96 -32.93 10.37
CA VAL A 465 2.64 -32.27 10.38
C VAL A 465 1.68 -32.94 9.40
N VAL A 466 2.12 -33.25 8.18
CA VAL A 466 1.31 -33.99 7.17
C VAL A 466 0.90 -35.36 7.70
N LYS A 467 1.81 -36.10 8.35
CA LYS A 467 1.47 -37.38 9.00
C LYS A 467 0.44 -37.24 10.12
N ALA A 468 0.43 -36.13 10.83
CA ALA A 468 -0.47 -35.89 11.96
C ALA A 468 -1.90 -35.53 11.52
N VAL A 469 -2.06 -34.73 10.45
CA VAL A 469 -3.38 -34.16 10.10
C VAL A 469 -3.82 -34.42 8.66
N GLY A 470 -2.96 -35.02 7.84
CA GLY A 470 -3.22 -35.26 6.43
C GLY A 470 -2.87 -34.05 5.56
N GLU A 471 -2.40 -34.33 4.36
CA GLU A 471 -1.78 -33.37 3.45
C GLU A 471 -2.67 -32.18 3.08
N LYS A 472 -3.95 -32.45 2.80
CA LYS A 472 -4.96 -31.46 2.40
C LYS A 472 -5.32 -30.47 3.51
N ALA A 473 -4.87 -30.71 4.73
CA ALA A 473 -5.07 -29.84 5.89
C ALA A 473 -3.80 -29.04 6.23
N VAL A 474 -2.79 -29.03 5.37
CA VAL A 474 -1.49 -28.37 5.63
C VAL A 474 -1.20 -27.32 4.58
N GLY A 475 -0.89 -26.10 5.03
CA GLY A 475 -0.27 -25.05 4.23
C GLY A 475 1.11 -24.67 4.78
N ILE A 476 1.90 -23.95 4.00
CA ILE A 476 3.22 -23.46 4.43
C ILE A 476 3.48 -22.04 3.92
N ARG A 477 4.08 -21.21 4.77
CA ARG A 477 4.36 -19.80 4.48
C ARG A 477 5.85 -19.49 4.40
N PHE A 478 6.28 -18.77 3.36
CA PHE A 478 7.65 -18.25 3.18
C PHE A 478 7.67 -16.73 2.91
N SER A 479 8.81 -16.10 3.20
CA SER A 479 9.07 -14.68 2.88
C SER A 479 10.47 -14.48 2.27
N PRO A 480 10.69 -14.92 1.02
CA PRO A 480 12.05 -15.04 0.44
C PRO A 480 12.87 -13.73 0.42
N TRP A 481 12.17 -12.59 0.34
CA TRP A 481 12.76 -11.26 0.15
C TRP A 481 12.75 -10.38 1.40
N ALA A 482 12.15 -10.85 2.51
CA ALA A 482 11.96 -10.03 3.70
C ALA A 482 13.28 -9.84 4.47
N LYS A 483 13.59 -8.60 4.84
CA LYS A 483 14.74 -8.22 5.69
C LYS A 483 14.42 -8.24 7.19
N PHE A 484 13.17 -8.50 7.54
CA PHE A 484 12.69 -8.46 8.91
C PHE A 484 13.44 -9.46 9.78
N LEU A 485 13.81 -9.06 11.01
CA LEU A 485 14.56 -9.89 11.97
C LEU A 485 15.91 -10.41 11.43
N ASP A 486 16.65 -9.51 10.78
CA ASP A 486 17.97 -9.74 10.18
C ASP A 486 18.01 -10.93 9.22
N MET A 487 16.91 -11.10 8.48
CA MET A 487 16.83 -12.10 7.42
C MET A 487 17.27 -11.49 6.09
N ARG A 488 17.01 -12.27 5.02
CA ARG A 488 17.41 -12.04 3.63
C ARG A 488 18.83 -12.50 3.34
N MET A 489 18.92 -13.73 2.84
CA MET A 489 20.10 -14.23 2.13
C MET A 489 20.49 -13.31 0.98
N ARG A 490 21.78 -13.33 0.62
CA ARG A 490 22.27 -12.58 -0.56
C ARG A 490 21.57 -13.04 -1.85
N ASP A 491 21.42 -14.34 -2.03
CA ASP A 491 20.67 -14.95 -3.14
C ASP A 491 19.66 -15.98 -2.58
N PRO A 492 18.39 -15.58 -2.40
CA PRO A 492 17.38 -16.47 -1.84
C PRO A 492 16.87 -17.51 -2.87
N ILE A 493 17.02 -17.27 -4.17
CA ILE A 493 16.35 -18.07 -5.22
C ILE A 493 16.72 -19.55 -5.12
N PRO A 494 18.01 -19.96 -5.00
CA PRO A 494 18.36 -21.39 -4.93
C PRO A 494 17.74 -22.10 -3.72
N THR A 495 17.81 -21.49 -2.53
CA THR A 495 17.28 -22.08 -1.29
C THR A 495 15.76 -22.27 -1.37
N PHE A 496 15.04 -21.22 -1.74
CA PHE A 496 13.58 -21.27 -1.78
C PHE A 496 13.07 -22.10 -2.97
N SER A 497 13.76 -22.11 -4.11
CA SER A 497 13.42 -22.98 -5.24
C SER A 497 13.57 -24.45 -4.87
N HIS A 498 14.65 -24.81 -4.15
CA HIS A 498 14.86 -26.19 -3.70
C HIS A 498 13.73 -26.65 -2.77
N VAL A 499 13.46 -25.92 -1.68
CA VAL A 499 12.45 -26.35 -0.70
C VAL A 499 11.06 -26.38 -1.30
N ILE A 500 10.69 -25.40 -2.14
CA ILE A 500 9.36 -25.36 -2.80
C ILE A 500 9.22 -26.51 -3.80
N THR A 501 10.28 -26.84 -4.55
CA THR A 501 10.28 -27.99 -5.47
C THR A 501 10.06 -29.30 -4.71
N ARG A 502 10.81 -29.51 -3.62
CA ARG A 502 10.67 -30.69 -2.76
C ARG A 502 9.26 -30.82 -2.21
N ILE A 503 8.69 -29.75 -1.68
CA ILE A 503 7.32 -29.74 -1.14
C ILE A 503 6.30 -30.06 -2.23
N ARG A 504 6.42 -29.44 -3.41
CA ARG A 504 5.50 -29.67 -4.53
C ARG A 504 5.48 -31.14 -4.95
N ASP A 505 6.65 -31.77 -5.02
CA ASP A 505 6.85 -33.12 -5.54
C ASP A 505 6.49 -34.20 -4.52
N GLU A 506 6.81 -33.99 -3.24
CA GLU A 506 6.53 -34.93 -2.16
C GLU A 506 5.09 -34.85 -1.66
N TYR A 507 4.47 -33.68 -1.76
CA TYR A 507 3.12 -33.41 -1.29
C TYR A 507 2.26 -32.85 -2.46
N PRO A 508 1.72 -33.73 -3.34
CA PRO A 508 0.86 -33.36 -4.47
C PRO A 508 -0.44 -32.63 -4.09
N ASP A 509 -1.07 -33.01 -2.99
CA ASP A 509 -2.37 -32.58 -2.46
C ASP A 509 -2.29 -31.53 -1.32
N ILE A 510 -1.11 -31.05 -0.96
CA ILE A 510 -0.92 -30.00 0.06
C ILE A 510 -1.81 -28.78 -0.22
N ALA A 511 -2.42 -28.23 0.83
CA ALA A 511 -3.51 -27.28 0.69
C ALA A 511 -3.10 -26.02 -0.09
N TYR A 512 -1.96 -25.43 0.26
CA TYR A 512 -1.43 -24.25 -0.42
C TYR A 512 0.04 -23.92 -0.07
N LEU A 513 0.65 -23.11 -0.92
CA LEU A 513 1.86 -22.33 -0.64
C LEU A 513 1.48 -20.87 -0.39
N HIS A 514 1.97 -20.27 0.69
CA HIS A 514 1.75 -18.87 1.02
C HIS A 514 3.06 -18.08 0.90
N LEU A 515 3.12 -17.11 0.01
CA LEU A 515 4.29 -16.26 -0.21
C LEU A 515 4.02 -14.81 0.19
N VAL A 516 4.93 -14.25 0.99
CA VAL A 516 5.01 -12.81 1.21
C VAL A 516 5.68 -12.17 0.00
N GLU A 517 5.03 -11.16 -0.58
CA GLU A 517 5.54 -10.43 -1.75
C GLU A 517 6.77 -9.58 -1.39
N PRO A 518 7.70 -9.38 -2.34
CA PRO A 518 8.78 -8.41 -2.19
C PRO A 518 8.21 -7.01 -1.98
N GLY A 519 8.95 -6.17 -1.25
CA GLY A 519 8.45 -4.87 -0.77
C GLY A 519 7.64 -4.96 0.53
N ILE A 520 7.63 -6.11 1.20
CA ILE A 520 7.09 -6.29 2.55
C ILE A 520 8.19 -6.85 3.45
N SER A 521 8.33 -6.26 4.64
CA SER A 521 9.29 -6.67 5.66
C SER A 521 8.58 -6.76 7.02
N GLY A 522 8.19 -7.98 7.40
CA GLY A 522 7.41 -8.23 8.61
C GLY A 522 6.02 -7.60 8.51
N PHE A 523 5.73 -6.63 9.38
CA PHE A 523 4.49 -5.85 9.37
C PHE A 523 4.61 -4.50 8.61
N MET A 524 5.77 -4.19 8.04
CA MET A 524 6.03 -2.91 7.36
C MET A 524 6.13 -3.08 5.85
N THR A 525 5.71 -2.05 5.11
CA THR A 525 6.08 -1.91 3.70
C THR A 525 7.56 -1.52 3.61
N SER A 526 8.28 -2.12 2.68
CA SER A 526 9.67 -1.78 2.35
C SER A 526 9.80 -1.42 0.88
N GLU A 527 10.87 -0.73 0.51
CA GLU A 527 11.21 -0.56 -0.90
C GLU A 527 11.52 -1.94 -1.51
N ARG A 528 10.89 -2.22 -2.65
CA ARG A 528 11.18 -3.39 -3.48
C ARG A 528 12.39 -3.07 -4.34
N GLU A 529 13.40 -3.93 -4.31
CA GLU A 529 14.58 -3.78 -5.15
C GLU A 529 14.32 -4.32 -6.56
N GLU A 530 15.05 -3.77 -7.55
CA GLU A 530 14.93 -4.21 -8.94
C GLU A 530 15.31 -5.68 -9.08
N GLY A 531 14.48 -6.45 -9.78
CA GLY A 531 14.67 -7.89 -9.98
C GLY A 531 14.08 -8.79 -8.87
N GLU A 532 13.68 -8.25 -7.71
CA GLU A 532 13.01 -9.05 -6.69
C GLU A 532 11.63 -9.49 -7.19
N SER A 533 11.39 -10.80 -7.30
CA SER A 533 10.09 -11.35 -7.70
C SER A 533 9.87 -12.76 -7.15
N ASN A 534 8.62 -13.06 -6.82
CA ASN A 534 8.19 -14.43 -6.49
C ASN A 534 7.77 -15.24 -7.73
N ASP A 535 7.86 -14.69 -8.94
CA ASP A 535 7.36 -15.37 -10.16
C ASP A 535 8.08 -16.70 -10.44
N VAL A 536 9.37 -16.82 -10.11
CA VAL A 536 10.10 -18.10 -10.19
C VAL A 536 9.48 -19.18 -9.29
N PHE A 537 9.09 -18.80 -8.08
CA PHE A 537 8.44 -19.72 -7.14
C PHE A 537 7.02 -20.07 -7.56
N ARG A 538 6.30 -19.13 -8.18
CA ARG A 538 4.97 -19.39 -8.78
C ARG A 538 5.07 -20.38 -9.92
N ALA A 539 6.07 -20.24 -10.78
CA ALA A 539 6.31 -21.15 -11.89
C ALA A 539 6.63 -22.57 -11.39
N ILE A 540 7.42 -22.69 -10.32
CA ILE A 540 7.68 -23.99 -9.67
C ILE A 540 6.38 -24.59 -9.12
N TRP A 541 5.57 -23.80 -8.40
CA TRP A 541 4.40 -24.28 -7.66
C TRP A 541 3.16 -24.57 -8.52
N SER A 542 3.01 -23.87 -9.64
CA SER A 542 1.86 -23.97 -10.54
C SER A 542 1.55 -25.43 -10.95
N PRO A 543 0.28 -25.83 -11.07
CA PRO A 543 -0.95 -25.01 -11.00
C PRO A 543 -1.63 -24.99 -9.62
N LYS A 544 -0.91 -25.35 -8.55
CA LYS A 544 -1.50 -25.54 -7.21
C LYS A 544 -1.94 -24.22 -6.56
N PRO A 545 -2.87 -24.25 -5.58
CA PRO A 545 -3.31 -23.06 -4.86
C PRO A 545 -2.14 -22.31 -4.23
N LEU A 546 -2.05 -21.01 -4.52
CA LEU A 546 -1.02 -20.12 -4.00
C LEU A 546 -1.65 -18.90 -3.36
N LEU A 547 -1.28 -18.62 -2.12
CA LEU A 547 -1.62 -17.44 -1.36
C LEU A 547 -0.53 -16.38 -1.55
N SER A 548 -0.90 -15.18 -1.95
CA SER A 548 0.00 -14.05 -2.17
C SER A 548 -0.33 -12.94 -1.18
N ALA A 549 0.62 -12.57 -0.32
CA ALA A 549 0.44 -11.58 0.73
C ALA A 549 1.36 -10.37 0.56
N GLY A 550 0.81 -9.16 0.43
CA GLY A 550 1.62 -7.95 0.52
C GLY A 550 1.02 -6.72 -0.15
N GLY A 551 0.76 -5.68 0.65
CA GLY A 551 0.51 -4.31 0.15
C GLY A 551 -0.68 -4.11 -0.78
N TYR A 552 -1.54 -5.12 -0.96
CA TYR A 552 -2.58 -5.08 -1.97
C TYR A 552 -3.62 -3.98 -1.73
N THR A 553 -3.84 -3.18 -2.77
CA THR A 553 -5.07 -2.44 -2.98
C THR A 553 -6.13 -3.37 -3.57
N ARG A 554 -7.37 -2.86 -3.73
CA ARG A 554 -8.44 -3.60 -4.40
C ARG A 554 -8.06 -3.93 -5.85
N GLU A 555 -7.54 -2.94 -6.57
CA GLU A 555 -7.19 -3.04 -7.99
C GLU A 555 -6.03 -4.03 -8.18
N ASP A 556 -5.03 -3.97 -7.31
CA ASP A 556 -3.90 -4.90 -7.33
C ASP A 556 -4.32 -6.32 -7.00
N ALA A 557 -5.27 -6.50 -6.07
CA ALA A 557 -5.82 -7.81 -5.74
C ALA A 557 -6.62 -8.42 -6.89
N ILE A 558 -7.46 -7.62 -7.56
CA ILE A 558 -8.21 -8.05 -8.75
C ILE A 558 -7.21 -8.51 -9.83
N ARG A 559 -6.22 -7.66 -10.14
CA ARG A 559 -5.20 -7.96 -11.14
C ARG A 559 -4.41 -9.23 -10.80
N ALA A 560 -3.96 -9.37 -9.55
CA ALA A 560 -3.22 -10.55 -9.11
C ALA A 560 -4.05 -11.83 -9.23
N ALA A 561 -5.31 -11.80 -8.82
CA ALA A 561 -6.20 -12.96 -8.94
C ALA A 561 -6.50 -13.31 -10.41
N ASP A 562 -6.77 -12.32 -11.25
CA ASP A 562 -7.17 -12.51 -12.64
C ASP A 562 -6.02 -12.99 -13.52
N GLU A 563 -4.85 -12.33 -13.40
CA GLU A 563 -3.68 -12.61 -14.23
C GLU A 563 -2.84 -13.78 -13.70
N LYS A 564 -2.63 -13.86 -12.38
CA LYS A 564 -1.74 -14.87 -11.76
C LYS A 564 -2.50 -16.06 -11.16
N GLY A 565 -3.83 -16.00 -11.05
CA GLY A 565 -4.65 -17.09 -10.51
C GLY A 565 -4.52 -17.30 -9.00
N VAL A 566 -3.88 -16.38 -8.28
CA VAL A 566 -3.58 -16.53 -6.84
C VAL A 566 -4.79 -16.22 -5.94
N LEU A 567 -4.72 -16.71 -4.71
CA LEU A 567 -5.51 -16.20 -3.60
C LEU A 567 -4.79 -14.99 -2.99
N VAL A 568 -5.52 -13.91 -2.72
CA VAL A 568 -4.95 -12.66 -2.24
C VAL A 568 -5.17 -12.52 -0.74
N VAL A 569 -4.07 -12.39 -0.01
CA VAL A 569 -4.03 -12.37 1.45
C VAL A 569 -3.90 -10.92 1.94
N PHE A 570 -4.84 -10.48 2.78
CA PHE A 570 -4.87 -9.15 3.35
C PHE A 570 -4.55 -9.14 4.83
N GLY A 571 -3.60 -8.30 5.23
CA GLY A 571 -3.19 -8.08 6.61
C GLY A 571 -3.89 -6.88 7.25
N HIS A 572 -3.21 -5.72 7.26
CA HIS A 572 -3.69 -4.51 7.93
C HIS A 572 -5.12 -4.10 7.58
N TYR A 573 -5.54 -4.20 6.31
CA TYR A 573 -6.91 -3.88 5.94
C TYR A 573 -7.96 -4.83 6.55
N PHE A 574 -7.61 -6.09 6.79
CA PHE A 574 -8.49 -7.03 7.50
C PHE A 574 -8.53 -6.73 9.01
N ILE A 575 -7.52 -6.04 9.56
CA ILE A 575 -7.60 -5.51 10.92
C ILE A 575 -8.70 -4.46 10.99
N SER A 576 -8.68 -3.43 10.15
CA SER A 576 -9.60 -2.29 10.25
C SER A 576 -10.96 -2.47 9.57
N ASN A 577 -11.12 -3.51 8.76
CA ASN A 577 -12.35 -3.80 8.01
C ASN A 577 -12.76 -5.26 8.29
N PRO A 578 -13.63 -5.52 9.28
CA PRO A 578 -14.12 -6.88 9.54
C PRO A 578 -14.86 -7.47 8.33
N ASP A 579 -15.48 -6.61 7.53
CA ASP A 579 -16.23 -6.93 6.31
C ASP A 579 -15.44 -6.67 5.01
N LEU A 580 -14.11 -6.77 5.06
CA LEU A 580 -13.22 -6.45 3.94
C LEU A 580 -13.68 -7.06 2.61
N VAL A 581 -14.07 -8.33 2.62
CA VAL A 581 -14.53 -9.05 1.41
C VAL A 581 -15.73 -8.33 0.77
N LEU A 582 -16.72 -7.93 1.57
CA LEU A 582 -17.90 -7.19 1.08
C LEU A 582 -17.48 -5.86 0.47
N ARG A 583 -16.57 -5.14 1.14
CA ARG A 583 -16.09 -3.84 0.68
C ARG A 583 -15.34 -3.94 -0.65
N LEU A 584 -14.44 -4.91 -0.77
CA LEU A 584 -13.74 -5.18 -2.02
C LEU A 584 -14.74 -5.55 -3.14
N LYS A 585 -15.74 -6.38 -2.84
CA LYS A 585 -16.73 -6.82 -3.83
C LYS A 585 -17.63 -5.69 -4.32
N LYS A 586 -18.04 -4.79 -3.42
CA LYS A 586 -18.94 -3.67 -3.71
C LYS A 586 -18.22 -2.33 -3.97
N ASP A 587 -16.90 -2.34 -3.96
CA ASP A 587 -16.07 -1.14 -4.09
C ASP A 587 -16.42 -0.07 -3.04
N ILE A 588 -16.65 -0.52 -1.80
CA ILE A 588 -16.89 0.35 -0.65
C ILE A 588 -15.53 0.81 -0.11
N PRO A 589 -15.35 2.10 0.21
CA PRO A 589 -14.12 2.60 0.81
C PRO A 589 -13.66 1.78 2.03
N LEU A 590 -12.38 1.43 2.05
CA LEU A 590 -11.78 0.73 3.18
C LEU A 590 -11.52 1.71 4.32
N THR A 591 -11.92 1.33 5.53
CA THR A 591 -11.50 2.00 6.76
C THR A 591 -9.97 1.94 6.88
N PRO A 592 -9.27 3.08 6.96
CA PRO A 592 -7.82 3.08 7.15
C PRO A 592 -7.41 2.41 8.46
N PHE A 593 -6.32 1.65 8.45
CA PHE A 593 -5.79 0.96 9.63
C PHE A 593 -4.89 1.83 10.52
N GLY A 594 -4.40 2.97 9.99
CA GLY A 594 -3.55 3.93 10.72
C GLY A 594 -2.24 3.33 11.25
N LYS A 595 -1.61 4.00 12.22
CA LYS A 595 -0.49 3.43 13.02
C LYS A 595 -1.00 2.52 14.15
N GLY A 596 -2.13 1.85 13.93
CA GLY A 596 -3.12 1.44 14.93
C GLY A 596 -2.61 0.67 16.16
N PRO A 597 -3.47 0.45 17.16
CA PRO A 597 -3.16 -0.25 18.41
C PRO A 597 -3.00 -1.77 18.20
N PHE A 598 -2.11 -2.18 17.30
CA PHE A 598 -2.02 -3.55 16.79
C PHE A 598 -1.67 -4.58 17.84
N TYR A 599 -1.02 -4.18 18.94
CA TYR A 599 -0.49 -5.07 19.97
C TYR A 599 -0.87 -4.65 21.39
N ILE A 600 -2.00 -3.95 21.59
CA ILE A 600 -2.46 -3.61 22.95
C ILE A 600 -2.97 -4.87 23.66
N PRO A 601 -2.31 -5.29 24.76
CA PRO A 601 -2.74 -6.44 25.53
C PRO A 601 -4.18 -6.35 26.02
N LYS A 602 -4.92 -7.46 25.89
CA LYS A 602 -6.22 -7.67 26.55
C LYS A 602 -7.25 -6.53 26.33
N SER A 603 -7.16 -5.80 25.22
CA SER A 603 -8.01 -4.64 24.93
C SER A 603 -8.82 -4.85 23.64
N HIS A 604 -10.10 -4.45 23.71
CA HIS A 604 -11.00 -4.41 22.55
C HIS A 604 -10.64 -3.29 21.56
N VAL A 605 -9.87 -2.29 22.00
CA VAL A 605 -9.54 -1.09 21.21
C VAL A 605 -8.65 -1.45 20.01
N GLY A 606 -9.13 -1.08 18.83
CA GLY A 606 -8.60 -1.47 17.51
C GLY A 606 -8.52 -2.98 17.30
N TYR A 607 -9.37 -3.75 17.97
CA TYR A 607 -9.48 -5.21 17.84
C TYR A 607 -10.88 -5.59 17.33
N THR A 608 -11.91 -5.46 18.17
CA THR A 608 -13.31 -5.81 17.86
C THR A 608 -14.22 -4.59 17.68
N ASP A 609 -13.69 -3.37 17.85
CA ASP A 609 -14.42 -2.10 17.79
C ASP A 609 -14.40 -1.43 16.40
N TRP A 610 -13.84 -2.10 15.38
CA TRP A 610 -13.85 -1.61 14.00
C TRP A 610 -15.26 -1.73 13.39
N PRO A 611 -15.79 -0.66 12.76
CA PRO A 611 -17.15 -0.68 12.25
C PRO A 611 -17.26 -1.49 10.95
N PHE A 612 -18.39 -2.18 10.80
CA PHE A 612 -18.86 -2.70 9.51
C PHE A 612 -19.28 -1.53 8.60
N ALA A 613 -19.33 -1.76 7.28
CA ALA A 613 -19.91 -0.79 6.36
C ALA A 613 -21.37 -0.50 6.73
N THR A 614 -21.76 0.77 6.80
CA THR A 614 -23.13 1.17 7.13
C THR A 614 -24.08 0.96 5.95
N ASP A 615 -25.33 0.58 6.27
CA ASP A 615 -26.36 0.01 5.39
C ASP A 615 -26.88 0.91 4.25
N SER A 616 -26.28 2.08 3.99
CA SER A 616 -26.80 2.98 2.94
C SER A 616 -26.61 2.47 1.51
N ARG A 617 -25.87 1.35 1.32
CA ARG A 617 -25.56 0.74 0.01
C ARG A 617 -25.41 -0.81 0.04
N ILE A 618 -25.99 -1.52 1.02
CA ILE A 618 -26.00 -3.00 1.01
C ILE A 618 -27.08 -3.52 0.06
#